data_AF-A0A6I3Z6Z8-F1
#
_entry.id   AF-A0A6I3Z6Z8-F1
#
_cell.length_a   1.000
_cell.length_b   1.000
_cell.length_c   1.000
_cell.angle_alpha   90.00
_cell.angle_beta   90.00
_cell.angle_gamma   90.00
#
_symmetry.space_group_name_H-M   'P 1'
#
loop_
_entity.id
_entity.type
_entity.pdbx_description
1 polymer ?
#
loop_
_entity_poly.entity_id
_entity_poly.type
_entity_poly.pdbx_seq_one_letter_code
_entity_poly.pdbx_strand_id
1 'polypeptide(L)'
;MAWQRIRQWWHRPDHYEWLSAYIENRGLQPYTRITIGFVVLGGGAAGCAMIWSPSGPSSVFSIAIPVIAGVIAMGCSTVWLTRWPRRRQSTVLVVLLDFCIASMCLVQRDPKAAALGGFVFALLAAYVASFHTPKYLASVAVTAVLATTICSLRLAAQGDAQLALAVFVGLVTNTLLLPLAVHVLVMMLGDDSAVAHLDPLTQLPNRRGFEQAMRPMLANPHAESDISVILLDLDDFKRVNDTLGHAAGDRVLMHVAGVIMNALPKGGVAARIGGEEFVIAIHGHQAEAVRFSERLRRNIATKPWYMTASFGIAHAPAGTRPVMDQLLASADHAMYVAKRAGGDQVSTNLLSHH
;
A
#
# COMPACT_ATOMS: atom_id res chain seq x y z
N MET A 1 9.18 23.85 -12.64
CA MET A 1 8.19 22.80 -12.29
C MET A 1 8.73 21.38 -12.42
N ALA A 2 9.34 20.97 -13.53
CA ALA A 2 9.86 19.59 -13.71
C ALA A 2 10.93 19.18 -12.67
N TRP A 3 11.89 20.07 -12.37
CA TRP A 3 12.96 19.77 -11.41
C TRP A 3 12.44 19.49 -9.98
N GLN A 4 11.44 20.25 -9.52
CA GLN A 4 10.82 20.02 -8.21
C GLN A 4 10.10 18.66 -8.15
N ARG A 5 9.44 18.25 -9.24
CA ARG A 5 8.79 16.93 -9.34
C ARG A 5 9.81 15.79 -9.31
N ILE A 6 10.95 15.93 -9.99
CA ILE A 6 12.05 14.95 -9.96
C ILE A 6 12.62 14.84 -8.54
N ARG A 7 12.84 15.98 -7.87
CA ARG A 7 13.31 15.99 -6.48
C ARG A 7 12.32 15.31 -5.53
N GLN A 8 11.02 15.60 -5.67
CA GLN A 8 9.98 14.95 -4.87
C GLN A 8 9.96 13.44 -5.12
N TRP A 9 10.04 13.00 -6.38
CA TRP A 9 10.11 11.59 -6.73
C TRP A 9 11.32 10.91 -6.10
N TRP A 10 12.52 11.50 -6.19
CA TRP A 10 13.76 10.95 -5.64
C TRP A 10 13.73 10.73 -4.12
N HIS A 11 12.95 11.53 -3.40
CA HIS A 11 12.77 11.44 -1.95
C HIS A 11 11.53 10.66 -1.50
N ARG A 12 10.79 10.03 -2.43
CA ARG A 12 9.62 9.22 -2.06
C ARG A 12 10.03 8.05 -1.14
N PRO A 13 9.26 7.81 -0.07
CA PRO A 13 9.48 6.65 0.77
C PRO A 13 9.24 5.35 -0.02
N ASP A 14 9.85 4.29 0.46
CA ASP A 14 9.66 2.94 -0.07
C ASP A 14 8.21 2.49 0.13
N HIS A 15 7.59 1.93 -0.90
CA HIS A 15 6.19 1.50 -0.89
C HIS A 15 6.03 -0.03 -0.85
N TYR A 16 7.12 -0.75 -0.51
CA TYR A 16 7.14 -2.21 -0.37
C TYR A 16 5.97 -2.76 0.45
N GLU A 17 5.78 -2.22 1.65
CA GLU A 17 4.78 -2.70 2.61
C GLU A 17 3.36 -2.44 2.10
N TRP A 18 3.14 -1.28 1.45
CA TRP A 18 1.84 -0.93 0.90
C TRP A 18 1.42 -1.89 -0.21
N LEU A 19 2.28 -2.12 -1.20
CA LEU A 19 1.93 -3.00 -2.32
C LEU A 19 1.85 -4.46 -1.85
N SER A 20 2.70 -4.87 -0.91
CA SER A 20 2.64 -6.21 -0.31
C SER A 20 1.28 -6.44 0.38
N ALA A 21 0.84 -5.51 1.23
CA ALA A 21 -0.45 -5.58 1.89
C ALA A 21 -1.62 -5.51 0.90
N TYR A 22 -1.51 -4.69 -0.16
CA TYR A 22 -2.51 -4.61 -1.22
C TYR A 22 -2.72 -5.95 -1.94
N ILE A 23 -1.62 -6.63 -2.29
CA ILE A 23 -1.65 -7.95 -2.95
C ILE A 23 -2.18 -9.03 -1.99
N GLU A 24 -1.79 -8.98 -0.71
CA GLU A 24 -2.27 -9.90 0.33
C GLU A 24 -3.79 -9.76 0.55
N ASN A 25 -4.29 -8.53 0.68
CA ASN A 25 -5.71 -8.26 0.88
C ASN A 25 -6.60 -8.72 -0.30
N ARG A 26 -6.03 -8.85 -1.50
CA ARG A 26 -6.74 -9.41 -2.67
C ARG A 26 -6.55 -10.92 -2.85
N GLY A 27 -5.86 -11.59 -1.92
CA GLY A 27 -5.57 -13.02 -2.02
C GLY A 27 -4.61 -13.38 -3.16
N LEU A 28 -3.91 -12.39 -3.74
CA LEU A 28 -3.03 -12.59 -4.90
C LEU A 28 -1.60 -12.98 -4.50
N GLN A 29 -1.23 -12.82 -3.23
CA GLN A 29 0.13 -13.04 -2.74
C GLN A 29 0.71 -14.43 -3.06
N PRO A 30 -0.06 -15.55 -2.95
CA PRO A 30 0.46 -16.87 -3.32
C PRO A 30 0.79 -17.00 -4.80
N TYR A 31 0.02 -16.36 -5.69
CA TYR A 31 0.28 -16.37 -7.12
C TYR A 31 1.50 -15.52 -7.46
N THR A 32 1.55 -14.30 -6.92
CA THR A 32 2.64 -13.36 -7.17
C THR A 32 3.99 -13.94 -6.73
N ARG A 33 4.07 -14.56 -5.55
CA ARG A 33 5.33 -15.16 -5.06
C ARG A 33 5.80 -16.33 -5.94
N ILE A 34 4.87 -17.15 -6.43
CA ILE A 34 5.17 -18.28 -7.30
C ILE A 34 5.69 -17.77 -8.65
N THR A 35 5.02 -16.78 -9.23
CA THR A 35 5.44 -16.15 -10.49
C THR A 35 6.85 -15.57 -10.36
N ILE A 36 7.12 -14.77 -9.32
CA ILE A 36 8.46 -14.19 -9.12
C ILE A 36 9.51 -15.29 -8.93
N GLY A 37 9.21 -16.30 -8.09
CA GLY A 37 10.11 -17.42 -7.84
C GLY A 37 10.51 -18.15 -9.13
N PHE A 38 9.54 -18.46 -10.00
CA PHE A 38 9.81 -19.12 -11.29
C PHE A 38 10.55 -18.23 -12.28
N VAL A 39 10.27 -16.91 -12.32
CA VAL A 39 11.01 -15.96 -13.17
C VAL A 39 12.49 -15.94 -12.78
N VAL A 40 12.79 -15.85 -11.47
CA VAL A 40 14.17 -15.86 -10.97
C VAL A 40 14.86 -17.19 -11.26
N LEU A 41 14.18 -18.31 -11.02
CA LEU A 41 14.73 -19.64 -11.27
C LEU A 41 15.00 -19.87 -12.77
N GLY A 42 14.07 -19.47 -13.63
CA GLY A 42 14.19 -19.58 -15.07
C GLY A 42 15.35 -18.75 -15.63
N GLY A 43 15.52 -17.51 -15.14
CA GLY A 43 16.66 -16.67 -15.51
C GLY A 43 18.01 -17.29 -15.15
N GLY A 44 18.13 -17.82 -13.92
CA GLY A 44 19.33 -18.53 -13.47
C GLY A 44 19.61 -19.80 -14.30
N ALA A 45 18.57 -20.61 -14.56
CA ALA A 45 18.68 -21.83 -15.37
C ALA A 45 19.09 -21.52 -16.83
N ALA A 46 18.51 -20.48 -17.45
CA ALA A 46 18.89 -20.04 -18.78
C ALA A 46 20.35 -19.60 -18.86
N GLY A 47 20.83 -18.86 -17.85
CA GLY A 47 22.24 -18.48 -17.74
C GLY A 47 23.19 -19.70 -17.62
N CYS A 48 22.81 -20.71 -16.83
CA CYS A 48 23.56 -21.96 -16.72
C CYS A 48 23.53 -22.78 -18.02
N ALA A 49 22.40 -22.82 -18.72
CA ALA A 49 22.26 -23.57 -19.97
C ALA A 49 23.29 -23.12 -21.03
N MET A 50 23.71 -21.86 -20.98
CA MET A 50 24.75 -21.33 -21.87
C MET A 50 26.11 -22.01 -21.70
N ILE A 51 26.41 -22.66 -20.57
CA ILE A 51 27.67 -23.40 -20.37
C ILE A 51 27.89 -24.47 -21.45
N TRP A 52 26.81 -25.10 -21.92
CA TRP A 52 26.86 -26.12 -22.96
C TRP A 52 26.71 -25.56 -24.38
N SER A 53 26.51 -24.26 -24.52
CA SER A 53 26.35 -23.60 -25.82
C SER A 53 27.71 -23.20 -26.41
N PRO A 54 27.92 -23.34 -27.73
CA PRO A 54 29.10 -22.81 -28.40
C PRO A 54 29.30 -21.30 -28.20
N SER A 55 28.20 -20.55 -28.04
CA SER A 55 28.17 -19.11 -27.79
C SER A 55 28.49 -18.74 -26.32
N GLY A 56 28.52 -19.75 -25.44
CA GLY A 56 28.72 -19.61 -24.01
C GLY A 56 30.15 -19.37 -23.55
N PRO A 57 30.40 -19.34 -22.23
CA PRO A 57 31.74 -19.25 -21.67
C PRO A 57 32.57 -20.51 -21.91
N SER A 58 33.88 -20.42 -21.68
CA SER A 58 34.79 -21.55 -22.01
C SER A 58 36.01 -21.72 -21.16
N SER A 59 36.53 -20.63 -20.60
CA SER A 59 37.58 -20.74 -19.61
C SER A 59 36.94 -21.24 -18.32
N VAL A 60 37.68 -21.99 -17.53
CA VAL A 60 37.21 -22.49 -16.23
C VAL A 60 36.67 -21.34 -15.37
N PHE A 61 37.37 -20.21 -15.35
CA PHE A 61 36.95 -18.99 -14.65
C PHE A 61 35.61 -18.44 -15.17
N SER A 62 35.43 -18.37 -16.50
CA SER A 62 34.17 -17.90 -17.10
C SER A 62 33.01 -18.86 -16.89
N ILE A 63 33.25 -20.17 -16.79
CA ILE A 63 32.21 -21.18 -16.53
C ILE A 63 31.76 -21.14 -15.06
N ALA A 64 32.66 -20.82 -14.13
CA ALA A 64 32.32 -20.71 -12.72
C ALA A 64 31.26 -19.62 -12.44
N ILE A 65 31.25 -18.54 -13.20
CA ILE A 65 30.36 -17.39 -12.97
C ILE A 65 28.87 -17.76 -13.14
N PRO A 66 28.41 -18.35 -14.26
CA PRO A 66 27.02 -18.78 -14.40
C PRO A 66 26.62 -19.84 -13.36
N VAL A 67 27.53 -20.73 -12.97
CA VAL A 67 27.26 -21.73 -11.92
C VAL A 67 26.99 -21.05 -10.58
N ILE A 68 27.87 -20.15 -10.13
CA ILE A 68 27.71 -19.40 -8.88
C ILE A 68 26.44 -18.56 -8.94
N ALA A 69 26.23 -17.81 -10.03
CA ALA A 69 25.05 -16.97 -10.20
C ALA A 69 23.75 -17.79 -10.26
N GLY A 70 23.79 -19.00 -10.84
CA GLY A 70 22.67 -19.94 -10.84
C GLY A 70 22.33 -20.47 -9.44
N VAL A 71 23.34 -20.79 -8.63
CA VAL A 71 23.15 -21.19 -7.22
C VAL A 71 22.56 -20.05 -6.41
N ILE A 72 23.05 -18.82 -6.59
CA ILE A 72 22.50 -17.62 -5.95
C ILE A 72 21.05 -17.40 -6.39
N ALA A 73 20.76 -17.47 -7.69
CA ALA A 73 19.39 -17.32 -8.21
C ALA A 73 18.45 -18.39 -7.65
N MET A 74 18.89 -19.64 -7.54
CA MET A 74 18.14 -20.72 -6.90
C MET A 74 17.86 -20.40 -5.43
N GLY A 75 18.88 -20.00 -4.66
CA GLY A 75 18.72 -19.59 -3.25
C GLY A 75 17.80 -18.37 -3.07
N CYS A 76 17.82 -17.43 -4.01
CA CYS A 76 16.90 -16.30 -4.01
C CYS A 76 15.46 -16.75 -4.33
N SER A 77 15.30 -17.59 -5.35
CA SER A 77 13.99 -18.14 -5.78
C SER A 77 13.30 -18.90 -4.65
N THR A 78 14.02 -19.71 -3.87
CA THR A 78 13.43 -20.46 -2.76
C THR A 78 12.79 -19.56 -1.71
N VAL A 79 13.31 -18.33 -1.51
CA VAL A 79 12.68 -17.36 -0.60
C VAL A 79 11.26 -17.06 -1.06
N TRP A 80 11.06 -16.64 -2.32
CA TRP A 80 9.73 -16.33 -2.85
C TRP A 80 8.83 -17.57 -2.95
N LEU A 81 9.37 -18.71 -3.36
CA LEU A 81 8.58 -19.94 -3.48
C LEU A 81 8.07 -20.44 -2.12
N THR A 82 8.79 -20.17 -1.03
CA THR A 82 8.41 -20.63 0.32
C THR A 82 7.64 -19.57 1.10
N ARG A 83 7.94 -18.27 0.93
CA ARG A 83 7.37 -17.17 1.72
C ARG A 83 7.43 -15.82 1.00
N TRP A 84 6.66 -14.85 1.48
CA TRP A 84 6.84 -13.46 1.08
C TRP A 84 8.06 -12.85 1.82
N PRO A 85 9.06 -12.28 1.13
CA PRO A 85 10.21 -11.70 1.79
C PRO A 85 9.85 -10.44 2.60
N ARG A 86 10.64 -10.14 3.62
CA ARG A 86 10.57 -8.82 4.28
C ARG A 86 11.25 -7.77 3.40
N ARG A 87 10.90 -6.49 3.57
CA ARG A 87 11.51 -5.37 2.83
C ARG A 87 13.04 -5.44 2.71
N ARG A 88 13.76 -5.64 3.84
CA ARG A 88 15.23 -5.74 3.85
C ARG A 88 15.75 -6.96 3.08
N GLN A 89 15.05 -8.09 3.16
CA GLN A 89 15.41 -9.30 2.41
C GLN A 89 15.23 -9.04 0.92
N SER A 90 14.08 -8.48 0.52
CA SER A 90 13.80 -8.12 -0.87
C SER A 90 14.89 -7.24 -1.48
N THR A 91 15.33 -6.20 -0.75
CA THR A 91 16.44 -5.34 -1.19
C THR A 91 17.73 -6.12 -1.42
N VAL A 92 18.12 -7.01 -0.50
CA VAL A 92 19.33 -7.83 -0.64
C VAL A 92 19.21 -8.77 -1.84
N LEU A 93 18.05 -9.41 -2.03
CA LEU A 93 17.81 -10.32 -3.16
C LEU A 93 17.91 -9.56 -4.49
N VAL A 94 17.32 -8.38 -4.59
CA VAL A 94 17.41 -7.52 -5.80
C VAL A 94 18.86 -7.19 -6.12
N VAL A 95 19.66 -6.77 -5.13
CA VAL A 95 21.07 -6.42 -5.33
C VAL A 95 21.87 -7.64 -5.80
N LEU A 96 21.67 -8.81 -5.18
CA LEU A 96 22.33 -10.05 -5.57
C LEU A 96 21.96 -10.46 -7.00
N LEU A 97 20.69 -10.38 -7.35
CA LEU A 97 20.19 -10.72 -8.69
C LEU A 97 20.72 -9.74 -9.75
N ASP A 98 20.80 -8.44 -9.45
CA ASP A 98 21.38 -7.43 -10.34
C ASP A 98 22.83 -7.78 -10.74
N PHE A 99 23.66 -8.09 -9.74
CA PHE A 99 25.05 -8.53 -9.97
C PHE A 99 25.14 -9.86 -10.72
N CYS A 100 24.25 -10.81 -10.43
CA CYS A 100 24.21 -12.10 -11.13
C CYS A 100 23.90 -11.90 -12.62
N ILE A 101 22.88 -11.11 -12.95
CA ILE A 101 22.48 -10.84 -14.35
C ILE A 101 23.63 -10.14 -15.09
N ALA A 102 24.22 -9.10 -14.49
CA ALA A 102 25.34 -8.37 -15.09
C ALA A 102 26.53 -9.29 -15.38
N SER A 103 26.93 -10.09 -14.40
CA SER A 103 28.07 -11.01 -14.51
C SER A 103 27.83 -12.08 -15.56
N MET A 104 26.61 -12.65 -15.60
CA MET A 104 26.21 -13.63 -16.61
C MET A 104 26.24 -13.07 -18.03
N CYS A 105 25.82 -11.81 -18.24
CA CYS A 105 25.89 -11.16 -19.56
C CYS A 105 27.34 -10.98 -20.01
N LEU A 106 28.19 -10.43 -19.13
CA LEU A 106 29.57 -10.06 -19.49
C LEU A 106 30.47 -11.25 -19.79
N VAL A 107 30.17 -12.41 -19.21
CA VAL A 107 30.94 -13.66 -19.35
C VAL A 107 30.74 -14.39 -20.67
N GLN A 108 29.63 -14.13 -21.38
CA GLN A 108 29.36 -14.81 -22.64
C GLN A 108 30.44 -14.48 -23.67
N ARG A 109 30.87 -15.48 -24.46
CA ARG A 109 31.82 -15.27 -25.56
C ARG A 109 31.19 -14.48 -26.69
N ASP A 110 29.99 -14.89 -27.07
CA ASP A 110 29.22 -14.27 -28.14
C ASP A 110 28.44 -13.05 -27.59
N PRO A 111 28.70 -11.83 -28.07
CA PRO A 111 27.98 -10.63 -27.67
C PRO A 111 26.48 -10.71 -27.97
N LYS A 112 26.06 -11.50 -28.96
CA LYS A 112 24.64 -11.72 -29.27
C LYS A 112 23.95 -12.52 -28.15
N ALA A 113 24.63 -13.54 -27.63
CA ALA A 113 24.14 -14.29 -26.49
C ALA A 113 24.16 -13.45 -25.20
N ALA A 114 25.17 -12.60 -25.01
CA ALA A 114 25.22 -11.63 -23.91
C ALA A 114 24.00 -10.70 -23.91
N ALA A 115 23.60 -10.21 -25.09
CA ALA A 115 22.47 -9.31 -25.26
C ALA A 115 21.12 -9.93 -24.85
N LEU A 116 20.94 -11.25 -25.00
CA LEU A 116 19.72 -11.94 -24.56
C LEU A 116 19.53 -11.85 -23.04
N GLY A 117 20.62 -11.88 -22.26
CA GLY A 117 20.56 -11.67 -20.81
C GLY A 117 20.07 -10.27 -20.43
N GLY A 118 20.25 -9.29 -21.32
CA GLY A 118 19.77 -7.92 -21.15
C GLY A 118 18.26 -7.80 -20.92
N PHE A 119 17.46 -8.72 -21.46
CA PHE A 119 16.01 -8.73 -21.25
C PHE A 119 15.62 -9.03 -19.80
N VAL A 120 16.45 -9.78 -19.06
CA VAL A 120 16.21 -10.12 -17.65
C VAL A 120 16.32 -8.88 -16.75
N PHE A 121 17.16 -7.90 -17.10
CA PHE A 121 17.23 -6.63 -16.38
C PHE A 121 15.90 -5.89 -16.35
N ALA A 122 15.10 -5.95 -17.42
CA ALA A 122 13.81 -5.27 -17.44
C ALA A 122 12.81 -5.90 -16.47
N LEU A 123 12.84 -7.22 -16.28
CA LEU A 123 12.01 -7.90 -15.28
C LEU A 123 12.42 -7.51 -13.86
N LEU A 124 13.73 -7.45 -13.57
CA LEU A 124 14.23 -6.99 -12.27
C LEU A 124 13.88 -5.51 -12.04
N ALA A 125 14.08 -4.65 -13.04
CA ALA A 125 13.76 -3.23 -12.95
C ALA A 125 12.24 -2.98 -12.77
N ALA A 126 11.39 -3.76 -13.43
CA ALA A 126 9.94 -3.73 -13.24
C ALA A 126 9.54 -4.11 -11.81
N TYR A 127 10.17 -5.16 -11.24
CA TYR A 127 9.99 -5.51 -9.83
C TYR A 127 10.38 -4.35 -8.90
N VAL A 128 11.56 -3.76 -9.11
CA VAL A 128 12.05 -2.64 -8.29
C VAL A 128 11.15 -1.41 -8.42
N ALA A 129 10.66 -1.09 -9.61
CA ALA A 129 9.72 0.01 -9.84
C ALA A 129 8.36 -0.19 -9.17
N SER A 130 7.98 -1.45 -8.91
CA SER A 130 6.72 -1.81 -8.24
C SER A 130 6.84 -1.79 -6.72
N PHE A 131 8.00 -2.16 -6.18
CA PHE A 131 8.13 -2.48 -4.76
C PHE A 131 9.11 -1.61 -3.99
N HIS A 132 9.98 -0.85 -4.66
CA HIS A 132 11.14 -0.24 -4.01
C HIS A 132 11.37 1.22 -4.43
N THR A 133 12.33 1.87 -3.75
CA THR A 133 12.61 3.28 -3.99
C THR A 133 13.22 3.54 -5.37
N PRO A 134 13.00 4.76 -5.92
CA PRO A 134 13.67 5.26 -7.13
C PRO A 134 15.19 5.09 -7.17
N LYS A 135 15.86 5.10 -6.01
CA LYS A 135 17.31 4.96 -5.93
C LYS A 135 17.78 3.56 -6.34
N TYR A 136 17.03 2.53 -5.94
CA TYR A 136 17.31 1.15 -6.36
C TYR A 136 16.99 0.95 -7.83
N LEU A 137 15.95 1.61 -8.35
CA LEU A 137 15.66 1.56 -9.77
C LEU A 137 16.80 2.20 -10.58
N ALA A 138 17.32 3.34 -10.11
CA ALA A 138 18.46 3.99 -10.72
C ALA A 138 19.73 3.12 -10.68
N SER A 139 19.99 2.40 -9.58
CA SER A 139 21.16 1.49 -9.51
C SER A 139 21.05 0.35 -10.53
N VAL A 140 19.89 -0.31 -10.61
CA VAL A 140 19.64 -1.38 -11.60
C VAL A 140 19.75 -0.83 -13.02
N ALA A 141 19.19 0.35 -13.29
CA ALA A 141 19.29 0.99 -14.60
C ALA A 141 20.74 1.29 -14.99
N VAL A 142 21.57 1.76 -14.06
CA VAL A 142 23.01 1.98 -14.30
C VAL A 142 23.72 0.66 -14.62
N THR A 143 23.53 -0.38 -13.81
CA THR A 143 24.12 -1.70 -14.05
C THR A 143 23.73 -2.25 -15.43
N ALA A 144 22.44 -2.18 -15.76
CA ALA A 144 21.90 -2.65 -17.03
C ALA A 144 22.46 -1.87 -18.22
N VAL A 145 22.47 -0.53 -18.16
CA VAL A 145 23.00 0.33 -19.23
C VAL A 145 24.49 0.08 -19.44
N LEU A 146 25.27 -0.10 -18.37
CA LEU A 146 26.70 -0.43 -18.48
C LEU A 146 26.91 -1.80 -19.15
N ALA A 147 26.19 -2.83 -18.70
CA ALA A 147 26.28 -4.17 -19.29
C ALA A 147 25.89 -4.16 -20.77
N THR A 148 24.78 -3.49 -21.12
CA THR A 148 24.32 -3.32 -22.50
C THR A 148 25.32 -2.55 -23.35
N THR A 149 25.92 -1.47 -22.82
CA THR A 149 26.96 -0.70 -23.51
C THR A 149 28.14 -1.59 -23.85
N ILE A 150 28.64 -2.38 -22.89
CA ILE A 150 29.76 -3.29 -23.10
C ILE A 150 29.41 -4.36 -24.16
N CYS A 151 28.22 -4.95 -24.08
CA CYS A 151 27.77 -5.95 -25.05
C CYS A 151 27.68 -5.38 -26.47
N SER A 152 27.08 -4.19 -26.63
CA SER A 152 26.96 -3.51 -27.91
C SER A 152 28.31 -3.09 -28.47
N LEU A 153 29.24 -2.60 -27.66
CA LEU A 153 30.60 -2.28 -28.11
C LEU A 153 31.35 -3.54 -28.58
N ARG A 154 31.22 -4.65 -27.85
CA ARG A 154 31.79 -5.94 -28.27
C ARG A 154 31.18 -6.44 -29.59
N LEU A 155 29.89 -6.24 -29.79
CA LEU A 155 29.20 -6.61 -31.02
C LEU A 155 29.63 -5.73 -32.21
N ALA A 156 29.76 -4.42 -32.00
CA ALA A 156 30.26 -3.50 -33.03
C ALA A 156 31.70 -3.85 -33.43
N ALA A 157 32.54 -4.26 -32.47
CA ALA A 157 33.90 -4.71 -32.72
C ALA A 157 33.98 -6.00 -33.56
N GLN A 158 32.89 -6.78 -33.66
CA GLN A 158 32.79 -7.93 -34.56
C GLN A 158 32.41 -7.54 -36.00
N GLY A 159 32.29 -6.24 -36.29
CA GLY A 159 32.01 -5.72 -37.63
C GLY A 159 30.53 -5.42 -37.92
N ASP A 160 29.65 -5.58 -36.94
CA ASP A 160 28.20 -5.35 -37.10
C ASP A 160 27.71 -4.17 -36.25
N ALA A 161 28.09 -2.96 -36.67
CA ALA A 161 27.76 -1.73 -35.96
C ALA A 161 26.24 -1.43 -35.96
N GLN A 162 25.54 -1.81 -37.02
CA GLN A 162 24.09 -1.60 -37.14
C GLN A 162 23.34 -2.50 -36.16
N LEU A 163 23.67 -3.79 -36.06
CA LEU A 163 23.06 -4.67 -35.06
C LEU A 163 23.42 -4.23 -33.64
N ALA A 164 24.66 -3.79 -33.41
CA ALA A 164 25.09 -3.27 -32.12
C ALA A 164 24.25 -2.08 -31.64
N LEU A 165 23.98 -1.13 -32.55
CA LEU A 165 23.12 0.02 -32.28
C LEU A 165 21.67 -0.41 -32.03
N ALA A 166 21.13 -1.32 -32.85
CA ALA A 166 19.77 -1.83 -32.68
C ALA A 166 19.59 -2.54 -31.33
N VAL A 167 20.54 -3.39 -30.95
CA VAL A 167 20.56 -4.07 -29.64
C VAL A 167 20.67 -3.07 -28.49
N PHE A 168 21.55 -2.07 -28.62
CA PHE A 168 21.71 -1.03 -27.59
C PHE A 168 20.40 -0.29 -27.35
N VAL A 169 19.80 0.25 -28.42
CA VAL A 169 18.55 1.01 -28.35
C VAL A 169 17.42 0.13 -27.83
N GLY A 170 17.29 -1.10 -28.34
CA GLY A 170 16.25 -2.04 -27.92
C GLY A 170 16.33 -2.38 -26.43
N LEU A 171 17.51 -2.74 -25.94
CA LEU A 171 17.71 -3.10 -24.53
C LEU A 171 17.56 -1.89 -23.60
N VAL A 172 18.13 -0.73 -23.93
CA VAL A 172 17.97 0.48 -23.11
C VAL A 172 16.50 0.91 -23.06
N THR A 173 15.80 0.87 -24.21
CA THR A 173 14.36 1.16 -24.25
C THR A 173 13.59 0.19 -23.37
N ASN A 174 13.85 -1.12 -23.50
CA ASN A 174 13.22 -2.15 -22.68
C ASN A 174 13.46 -1.94 -21.16
N THR A 175 14.71 -1.64 -20.77
CA THR A 175 15.08 -1.41 -19.37
C THR A 175 14.47 -0.14 -18.79
N LEU A 176 14.26 0.92 -19.57
CA LEU A 176 13.74 2.19 -19.07
C LEU A 176 12.22 2.30 -19.19
N LEU A 177 11.64 1.81 -20.29
CA LEU A 177 10.22 1.99 -20.58
C LEU A 177 9.33 1.02 -19.79
N LEU A 178 9.74 -0.23 -19.61
CA LEU A 178 8.95 -1.21 -18.86
C LEU A 178 8.76 -0.79 -17.39
N PRO A 179 9.82 -0.43 -16.64
CA PRO A 179 9.65 0.04 -15.27
C PRO A 179 8.85 1.34 -15.18
N LEU A 180 8.98 2.24 -16.17
CA LEU A 180 8.17 3.45 -16.24
C LEU A 180 6.69 3.12 -16.39
N ALA A 181 6.33 2.24 -17.33
CA ALA A 181 4.95 1.82 -17.56
C ALA A 181 4.35 1.14 -16.32
N VAL A 182 5.12 0.25 -15.69
CA VAL A 182 4.74 -0.41 -14.44
C VAL A 182 4.56 0.59 -13.31
N HIS A 183 5.47 1.55 -13.16
CA HIS A 183 5.39 2.59 -12.14
C HIS A 183 4.16 3.48 -12.33
N VAL A 184 3.84 3.86 -13.57
CA VAL A 184 2.61 4.58 -13.91
C VAL A 184 1.38 3.75 -13.56
N LEU A 185 1.35 2.46 -13.92
CA LEU A 185 0.24 1.57 -13.58
C LEU A 185 0.04 1.42 -12.07
N VAL A 186 1.13 1.25 -11.31
CA VAL A 186 1.09 1.18 -9.85
C VAL A 186 0.60 2.48 -9.23
N MET A 187 1.00 3.64 -9.78
CA MET A 187 0.46 4.93 -9.35
C MET A 187 -1.02 5.09 -9.70
N MET A 188 -1.46 4.65 -10.89
CA MET A 188 -2.87 4.68 -11.29
C MET A 188 -3.74 3.78 -10.40
N LEU A 189 -3.21 2.63 -9.97
CA LEU A 189 -3.84 1.79 -8.96
C LEU A 189 -3.80 2.42 -7.56
N GLY A 190 -2.90 3.39 -7.34
CA GLY A 190 -2.62 4.06 -6.08
C GLY A 190 -3.36 5.38 -5.87
N ASP A 191 -4.20 5.86 -6.80
CA ASP A 191 -4.82 7.19 -6.69
C ASP A 191 -5.81 7.32 -5.49
N ASP A 192 -5.37 8.14 -4.53
CA ASP A 192 -6.05 9.16 -3.72
C ASP A 192 -7.10 8.86 -2.63
N SER A 193 -7.58 7.63 -2.43
CA SER A 193 -8.45 7.31 -1.26
C SER A 193 -7.96 6.16 -0.37
N ALA A 194 -6.95 5.42 -0.84
CA ALA A 194 -6.51 4.17 -0.22
C ALA A 194 -5.44 4.31 0.88
N VAL A 195 -4.73 5.44 0.94
CA VAL A 195 -3.56 5.61 1.82
C VAL A 195 -3.71 6.79 2.79
N ALA A 196 -4.54 7.78 2.49
CA ALA A 196 -4.88 8.81 3.46
C ALA A 196 -5.73 8.14 4.55
N HIS A 197 -5.21 8.04 5.78
CA HIS A 197 -6.02 7.64 6.94
C HIS A 197 -6.93 8.77 7.41
N LEU A 198 -6.86 9.95 6.79
CA LEU A 198 -7.60 11.15 7.16
C LEU A 198 -8.60 11.53 6.06
N ASP A 199 -9.74 12.04 6.49
CA ASP A 199 -10.70 12.75 5.65
C ASP A 199 -10.13 14.13 5.28
N PRO A 200 -10.02 14.48 3.99
CA PRO A 200 -9.36 15.72 3.57
C PRO A 200 -10.10 16.99 4.04
N LEU A 201 -11.42 16.92 4.26
CA LEU A 201 -12.21 18.07 4.69
C LEU A 201 -12.09 18.31 6.20
N THR A 202 -12.32 17.28 7.01
CA THR A 202 -12.40 17.42 8.47
C THR A 202 -11.08 17.16 9.19
N GLN A 203 -10.09 16.58 8.50
CA GLN A 203 -8.82 16.09 9.07
C GLN A 203 -8.99 15.04 10.18
N LEU A 204 -10.21 14.55 10.41
CA LEU A 204 -10.44 13.36 11.20
C LEU A 204 -9.97 12.12 10.45
N PRO A 205 -9.67 11.02 11.15
CA PRO A 205 -9.57 9.74 10.51
C PRO A 205 -10.77 9.45 9.59
N ASN A 206 -10.53 8.81 8.44
CA ASN A 206 -11.61 8.23 7.65
C ASN A 206 -11.93 6.81 8.15
N ARG A 207 -12.87 6.11 7.49
CA ARG A 207 -13.24 4.73 7.88
C ARG A 207 -12.02 3.79 8.04
N ARG A 208 -11.03 3.86 7.15
CA ARG A 208 -9.80 3.05 7.25
C ARG A 208 -8.92 3.50 8.41
N GLY A 209 -8.76 4.81 8.60
CA GLY A 209 -8.03 5.37 9.73
C GLY A 209 -8.64 4.97 11.08
N PHE A 210 -9.97 4.93 11.16
CA PHE A 210 -10.70 4.43 12.32
C PHE A 210 -10.40 2.96 12.60
N GLU A 211 -10.56 2.10 11.60
CA GLU A 211 -10.28 0.66 11.72
C GLU A 211 -8.84 0.40 12.17
N GLN A 212 -7.86 1.15 11.66
CA GLN A 212 -6.47 1.04 12.08
C GLN A 212 -6.27 1.48 13.53
N ALA A 213 -6.83 2.63 13.93
CA ALA A 213 -6.71 3.17 15.27
C ALA A 213 -7.43 2.32 16.33
N MET A 214 -8.45 1.55 15.93
CA MET A 214 -9.16 0.63 16.80
C MET A 214 -8.43 -0.70 17.06
N ARG A 215 -7.51 -1.12 16.18
CA ARG A 215 -6.73 -2.36 16.38
C ARG A 215 -6.06 -2.43 17.76
N PRO A 216 -5.30 -1.41 18.23
CA PRO A 216 -4.71 -1.45 19.56
C PRO A 216 -5.75 -1.42 20.69
N MET A 217 -6.90 -0.77 20.49
CA MET A 217 -7.99 -0.76 21.49
C MET A 217 -8.59 -2.15 21.68
N LEU A 218 -8.76 -2.91 20.59
CA LEU A 218 -9.30 -4.27 20.61
C LEU A 218 -8.26 -5.36 20.93
N ALA A 219 -6.97 -5.10 20.67
CA ALA A 219 -5.91 -6.09 20.81
C ALA A 219 -5.37 -6.25 22.23
N ASN A 220 -5.86 -5.48 23.21
CA ASN A 220 -5.40 -5.59 24.60
C ASN A 220 -6.32 -6.54 25.42
N PRO A 221 -5.96 -7.83 25.59
CA PRO A 221 -6.73 -8.78 26.38
C PRO A 221 -6.73 -8.48 27.89
N HIS A 222 -5.88 -7.54 28.35
CA HIS A 222 -5.83 -7.05 29.72
C HIS A 222 -6.44 -5.66 29.88
N ALA A 223 -7.10 -5.11 28.86
CA ALA A 223 -7.89 -3.91 29.04
C ALA A 223 -9.08 -4.25 29.94
N GLU A 224 -9.01 -3.85 31.21
CA GLU A 224 -10.11 -3.92 32.18
C GLU A 224 -11.29 -2.99 31.81
N SER A 225 -11.14 -2.20 30.74
CA SER A 225 -12.12 -1.19 30.32
C SER A 225 -12.95 -1.67 29.12
N ASP A 226 -14.26 -1.62 29.28
CA ASP A 226 -15.22 -1.82 28.20
C ASP A 226 -14.98 -0.84 27.02
N ILE A 227 -15.49 -1.20 25.85
CA ILE A 227 -15.43 -0.37 24.64
C ILE A 227 -16.84 -0.01 24.22
N SER A 228 -17.06 1.27 23.95
CA SER A 228 -18.29 1.76 23.34
C SER A 228 -18.00 2.42 22.00
N VAL A 229 -18.79 2.02 21.00
CA VAL A 229 -18.80 2.59 19.65
C VAL A 229 -20.06 3.42 19.49
N ILE A 230 -19.90 4.65 19.04
CA ILE A 230 -20.95 5.64 18.89
C ILE A 230 -20.95 6.04 17.42
N LEU A 231 -22.06 5.79 16.73
CA LEU A 231 -22.31 6.31 15.41
C LEU A 231 -23.22 7.53 15.52
N LEU A 232 -22.91 8.58 14.76
CA LEU A 232 -23.76 9.77 14.67
C LEU A 232 -23.91 10.21 13.23
N ASP A 233 -25.06 10.78 12.92
CA ASP A 233 -25.42 11.32 11.62
C ASP A 233 -26.19 12.64 11.82
N LEU A 234 -25.88 13.64 11.01
CA LEU A 234 -26.48 14.98 11.09
C LEU A 234 -27.89 14.98 10.48
N ASP A 235 -28.88 15.38 11.28
CA ASP A 235 -30.27 15.39 10.84
C ASP A 235 -30.51 16.49 9.79
N ASP A 236 -31.25 16.17 8.71
CA ASP A 236 -31.57 17.10 7.62
C ASP A 236 -30.35 17.81 6.98
N PHE A 237 -29.15 17.22 7.02
CA PHE A 237 -27.93 17.83 6.45
C PHE A 237 -28.08 18.20 4.97
N LYS A 238 -28.79 17.37 4.19
CA LYS A 238 -29.12 17.67 2.79
C LYS A 238 -29.84 19.01 2.62
N ARG A 239 -30.76 19.37 3.52
CA ARG A 239 -31.48 20.65 3.49
C ARG A 239 -30.53 21.84 3.62
N VAL A 240 -29.46 21.71 4.41
CA VAL A 240 -28.42 22.74 4.51
C VAL A 240 -27.68 22.91 3.19
N ASN A 241 -27.28 21.82 2.56
CA ASN A 241 -26.65 21.88 1.24
C ASN A 241 -27.57 22.50 0.19
N ASP A 242 -28.84 22.11 0.18
CA ASP A 242 -29.83 22.59 -0.79
C ASP A 242 -30.17 24.08 -0.59
N THR A 243 -30.16 24.56 0.66
CA THR A 243 -30.55 25.95 0.99
C THR A 243 -29.37 26.93 0.97
N LEU A 244 -28.20 26.50 1.44
CA LEU A 244 -27.04 27.37 1.70
C LEU A 244 -25.81 27.02 0.83
N GLY A 245 -25.91 25.96 0.01
CA GLY A 245 -24.85 25.47 -0.86
C GLY A 245 -23.85 24.55 -0.14
N HIS A 246 -23.12 23.76 -0.93
CA HIS A 246 -22.15 22.78 -0.44
C HIS A 246 -21.05 23.40 0.44
N ALA A 247 -20.58 24.62 0.13
CA ALA A 247 -19.57 25.30 0.94
C ALA A 247 -20.07 25.61 2.38
N ALA A 248 -21.38 25.76 2.59
CA ALA A 248 -21.95 25.88 3.92
C ALA A 248 -22.00 24.52 4.63
N GLY A 249 -22.41 23.46 3.93
CA GLY A 249 -22.34 22.10 4.45
C GLY A 249 -20.93 21.68 4.87
N ASP A 250 -19.92 22.04 4.08
CA ASP A 250 -18.51 21.79 4.42
C ASP A 250 -18.10 22.45 5.74
N ARG A 251 -18.56 23.69 5.97
CA ARG A 251 -18.31 24.40 7.24
C ARG A 251 -19.04 23.76 8.42
N VAL A 252 -20.24 23.21 8.21
CA VAL A 252 -20.94 22.44 9.24
C VAL A 252 -20.14 21.19 9.60
N LEU A 253 -19.67 20.44 8.61
CA LEU A 253 -18.89 19.21 8.84
C LEU A 253 -17.58 19.50 9.58
N MET A 254 -16.86 20.57 9.19
CA MET A 254 -15.65 21.01 9.90
C MET A 254 -15.96 21.46 11.34
N HIS A 255 -17.09 22.13 11.57
CA HIS A 255 -17.52 22.54 12.90
C HIS A 255 -17.83 21.32 13.79
N VAL A 256 -18.61 20.37 13.28
CA VAL A 256 -18.95 19.13 14.01
C VAL A 256 -17.69 18.34 14.33
N ALA A 257 -16.76 18.21 13.39
CA ALA A 257 -15.47 17.57 13.64
C ALA A 257 -14.70 18.26 14.78
N GLY A 258 -14.68 19.60 14.81
CA GLY A 258 -14.10 20.37 15.91
C GLY A 258 -14.79 20.12 17.25
N VAL A 259 -16.13 20.05 17.28
CA VAL A 259 -16.90 19.74 18.49
C VAL A 259 -16.56 18.34 19.02
N ILE A 260 -16.46 17.35 18.13
CA ILE A 260 -16.07 15.98 18.48
C ILE A 260 -14.66 15.96 19.08
N MET A 261 -13.68 16.55 18.40
CA MET A 261 -12.29 16.55 18.85
C MET A 261 -12.10 17.23 20.21
N ASN A 262 -12.79 18.34 20.45
CA ASN A 262 -12.69 19.07 21.72
C ASN A 262 -13.31 18.30 22.89
N ALA A 263 -14.28 17.42 22.63
CA ALA A 263 -14.96 16.64 23.66
C ALA A 263 -14.33 15.26 23.88
N LEU A 264 -13.54 14.76 22.93
CA LEU A 264 -13.01 13.40 22.87
C LEU A 264 -12.12 13.10 24.08
N PRO A 265 -12.40 12.03 24.86
CA PRO A 265 -11.56 11.67 25.99
C PRO A 265 -10.19 11.16 25.55
N LYS A 266 -9.21 11.18 26.47
CA LYS A 266 -7.88 10.65 26.22
C LYS A 266 -7.96 9.16 25.85
N GLY A 267 -7.35 8.79 24.72
CA GLY A 267 -7.40 7.42 24.19
C GLY A 267 -8.67 7.11 23.38
N GLY A 268 -9.59 8.06 23.23
CA GLY A 268 -10.70 7.95 22.29
C GLY A 268 -10.24 8.17 20.84
N VAL A 269 -10.99 7.60 19.91
CA VAL A 269 -10.78 7.72 18.46
C VAL A 269 -12.07 8.24 17.85
N ALA A 270 -11.98 9.23 16.96
CA ALA A 270 -13.11 9.72 16.17
C ALA A 270 -12.76 9.66 14.69
N ALA A 271 -13.76 9.50 13.83
CA ALA A 271 -13.59 9.43 12.39
C ALA A 271 -14.84 9.89 11.64
N ARG A 272 -14.67 10.33 10.40
CA ARG A 272 -15.76 10.55 9.44
C ARG A 272 -15.80 9.38 8.47
N ILE A 273 -16.93 8.67 8.42
CA ILE A 273 -17.05 7.41 7.65
C ILE A 273 -17.94 7.52 6.41
N GLY A 274 -18.77 8.56 6.35
CA GLY A 274 -19.69 8.84 5.26
C GLY A 274 -19.82 10.34 4.99
N GLY A 275 -20.86 10.72 4.23
CA GLY A 275 -21.15 12.11 3.88
C GLY A 275 -21.32 12.98 5.12
N GLU A 276 -22.37 12.71 5.90
CA GLU A 276 -22.66 13.37 7.18
C GLU A 276 -22.46 12.48 8.41
N GLU A 277 -21.86 11.31 8.23
CA GLU A 277 -21.72 10.28 9.26
C GLU A 277 -20.35 10.30 9.93
N PHE A 278 -20.35 10.28 11.27
CA PHE A 278 -19.16 10.17 12.09
C PHE A 278 -19.26 8.98 13.03
N VAL A 279 -18.11 8.39 13.34
CA VAL A 279 -17.99 7.31 14.33
C VAL A 279 -16.98 7.69 15.39
N ILE A 280 -17.26 7.29 16.62
CA ILE A 280 -16.42 7.54 17.78
C ILE A 280 -16.28 6.24 18.56
N ALA A 281 -15.08 5.94 19.01
CA ALA A 281 -14.82 4.86 19.95
C ALA A 281 -14.14 5.42 21.20
N ILE A 282 -14.63 5.00 22.35
CA ILE A 282 -14.08 5.38 23.66
C ILE A 282 -13.97 4.15 24.55
N HIS A 283 -13.03 4.20 25.48
CA HIS A 283 -13.05 3.32 26.64
C HIS A 283 -14.12 3.81 27.62
N GLY A 284 -14.89 2.89 28.18
CA GLY A 284 -15.90 3.20 29.19
C GLY A 284 -17.18 2.38 29.05
N HIS A 285 -17.93 2.31 30.16
CA HIS A 285 -19.22 1.62 30.19
C HIS A 285 -20.26 2.38 29.35
N GLN A 286 -21.28 1.69 28.84
CA GLN A 286 -22.45 2.29 28.16
C GLN A 286 -22.97 3.61 28.78
N ALA A 287 -23.05 3.73 30.10
CA ALA A 287 -23.52 4.96 30.75
C ALA A 287 -22.61 6.18 30.49
N GLU A 288 -21.30 5.97 30.37
CA GLU A 288 -20.33 7.01 30.00
C GLU A 288 -20.49 7.42 28.54
N ALA A 289 -20.67 6.44 27.65
CA ALA A 289 -20.93 6.68 26.24
C ALA A 289 -22.23 7.49 26.03
N VAL A 290 -23.30 7.17 26.76
CA VAL A 290 -24.55 7.95 26.73
C VAL A 290 -24.33 9.38 27.20
N ARG A 291 -23.66 9.60 28.34
CA ARG A 291 -23.36 10.95 28.84
C ARG A 291 -22.48 11.75 27.87
N PHE A 292 -21.53 11.09 27.22
CA PHE A 292 -20.68 11.69 26.20
C PHE A 292 -21.49 12.09 24.97
N SER A 293 -22.31 11.19 24.43
CA SER A 293 -23.17 11.45 23.26
C SER A 293 -24.19 12.56 23.54
N GLU A 294 -24.81 12.60 24.71
CA GLU A 294 -25.74 13.68 25.08
C GLU A 294 -25.06 15.04 25.23
N ARG A 295 -23.78 15.06 25.60
CA ARG A 295 -22.99 16.29 25.61
C ARG A 295 -22.66 16.74 24.18
N LEU A 296 -22.26 15.81 23.31
CA LEU A 296 -22.01 16.11 21.91
C LEU A 296 -23.27 16.62 21.21
N ARG A 297 -24.39 15.92 21.36
CA ARG A 297 -25.69 16.29 20.79
C ARG A 297 -26.06 17.74 21.12
N ARG A 298 -25.99 18.10 22.41
CA ARG A 298 -26.26 19.47 22.86
C ARG A 298 -25.28 20.49 22.29
N ASN A 299 -24.00 20.14 22.18
CA ASN A 299 -22.99 21.04 21.63
C ASN A 299 -23.15 21.25 20.11
N ILE A 300 -23.50 20.21 19.36
CA ILE A 300 -23.75 20.29 17.91
C ILE A 300 -24.98 21.18 17.62
N ALA A 301 -26.00 21.12 18.48
CA ALA A 301 -27.21 21.95 18.41
C ALA A 301 -27.00 23.45 18.69
N THR A 302 -25.77 23.90 18.93
CA THR A 302 -25.47 25.31 19.24
C THR A 302 -25.15 26.15 17.99
N LYS A 303 -25.00 27.46 18.20
CA LYS A 303 -24.56 28.40 17.16
C LYS A 303 -23.15 28.03 16.64
N PRO A 304 -22.84 28.28 15.34
CA PRO A 304 -23.63 29.11 14.42
C PRO A 304 -24.60 28.34 13.50
N TRP A 305 -24.61 27.01 13.53
CA TRP A 305 -25.29 26.21 12.52
C TRP A 305 -26.64 25.60 12.96
N TYR A 306 -26.94 25.54 14.26
CA TYR A 306 -28.19 24.97 14.79
C TYR A 306 -28.53 23.60 14.18
N MET A 307 -27.52 22.74 14.07
CA MET A 307 -27.63 21.41 13.49
C MET A 307 -27.95 20.40 14.59
N THR A 308 -28.85 19.46 14.36
CA THR A 308 -29.05 18.34 15.30
C THR A 308 -28.42 17.07 14.74
N ALA A 309 -28.24 16.07 15.59
CA ALA A 309 -27.67 14.80 15.19
C ALA A 309 -28.34 13.66 15.95
N SER A 310 -28.51 12.54 15.25
CA SER A 310 -29.00 11.29 15.81
C SER A 310 -27.83 10.39 16.15
N PHE A 311 -27.84 9.78 17.34
CA PHE A 311 -26.75 8.95 17.85
C PHE A 311 -27.21 7.52 18.14
N GLY A 312 -26.41 6.56 17.71
CA GLY A 312 -26.55 5.16 18.06
C GLY A 312 -25.31 4.65 18.78
N ILE A 313 -25.52 3.96 19.91
CA ILE A 313 -24.43 3.46 20.75
C ILE A 313 -24.49 1.94 20.80
N ALA A 314 -23.37 1.29 20.50
CA ALA A 314 -23.13 -0.11 20.80
C ALA A 314 -22.04 -0.24 21.87
N HIS A 315 -22.16 -1.28 22.68
CA HIS A 315 -21.28 -1.53 23.80
C HIS A 315 -20.76 -2.97 23.78
N ALA A 316 -19.46 -3.12 24.03
CA ALA A 316 -18.78 -4.40 24.19
C ALA A 316 -18.15 -4.49 25.58
N PRO A 317 -18.60 -5.45 26.41
CA PRO A 317 -17.98 -5.72 27.71
C PRO A 317 -16.53 -6.16 27.56
N ALA A 318 -15.71 -5.83 28.56
CA ALA A 318 -14.33 -6.30 28.69
C ALA A 318 -14.24 -7.83 28.55
N GLY A 319 -13.18 -8.30 27.90
CA GLY A 319 -12.97 -9.73 27.63
C GLY A 319 -13.78 -10.32 26.48
N THR A 320 -14.74 -9.58 25.91
CA THR A 320 -15.41 -9.97 24.66
C THR A 320 -14.51 -9.63 23.48
N ARG A 321 -14.42 -10.51 22.48
CA ARG A 321 -13.77 -10.22 21.18
C ARG A 321 -14.83 -9.96 20.11
N PRO A 322 -15.58 -8.85 20.15
CA PRO A 322 -16.52 -8.54 19.09
C PRO A 322 -15.76 -8.25 17.79
N VAL A 323 -16.33 -8.68 16.67
CA VAL A 323 -15.88 -8.22 15.36
C VAL A 323 -16.28 -6.75 15.22
N MET A 324 -15.37 -5.88 14.80
CA MET A 324 -15.63 -4.44 14.58
C MET A 324 -16.96 -4.18 13.85
N ASP A 325 -17.21 -4.98 12.81
CA ASP A 325 -18.42 -4.87 11.99
C ASP A 325 -19.71 -5.12 12.78
N GLN A 326 -19.68 -5.96 13.80
CA GLN A 326 -20.84 -6.20 14.67
C GLN A 326 -21.14 -5.00 15.57
N LEU A 327 -20.10 -4.37 16.13
CA LEU A 327 -20.25 -3.14 16.92
C LEU A 327 -20.79 -1.99 16.06
N LEU A 328 -20.24 -1.81 14.86
CA LEU A 328 -20.71 -0.80 13.93
C LEU A 328 -22.16 -1.06 13.50
N ALA A 329 -22.51 -2.30 13.15
CA ALA A 329 -23.88 -2.65 12.76
C ALA A 329 -24.89 -2.46 13.91
N SER A 330 -24.49 -2.77 15.14
CA SER A 330 -25.34 -2.56 16.32
C SER A 330 -25.55 -1.06 16.61
N ALA A 331 -24.50 -0.25 16.49
CA ALA A 331 -24.57 1.20 16.66
C ALA A 331 -25.41 1.85 15.54
N ASP A 332 -25.24 1.40 14.30
CA ASP A 332 -26.06 1.83 13.15
C ASP A 332 -27.54 1.55 13.37
N HIS A 333 -27.89 0.34 13.83
CA HIS A 333 -29.27 0.00 14.15
C HIS A 333 -29.84 0.92 15.24
N ALA A 334 -29.08 1.21 16.30
CA ALA A 334 -29.50 2.14 17.34
C ALA A 334 -29.70 3.57 16.79
N MET A 335 -28.80 4.05 15.93
CA MET A 335 -28.88 5.36 15.30
C MET A 335 -30.12 5.46 14.39
N TYR A 336 -30.41 4.40 13.65
CA TYR A 336 -31.61 4.30 12.84
C TYR A 336 -32.89 4.41 13.67
N VAL A 337 -32.92 3.78 14.86
CA VAL A 337 -34.04 3.93 15.81
C VAL A 337 -34.17 5.39 16.27
N ALA A 338 -33.05 6.06 16.59
CA ALA A 338 -33.06 7.48 16.96
C ALA A 338 -33.60 8.38 15.82
N LYS A 339 -33.20 8.14 14.57
CA LYS A 339 -33.74 8.87 13.41
C LYS A 339 -35.25 8.66 13.25
N ARG A 340 -35.73 7.42 13.38
CA ARG A 340 -37.15 7.10 13.24
C ARG A 340 -38.03 7.68 14.35
N ALA A 341 -37.48 7.89 15.53
CA ALA A 341 -38.19 8.47 16.67
C ALA A 341 -38.15 10.01 16.68
N GLY A 342 -37.77 10.66 15.57
CA GLY A 342 -37.86 12.11 15.40
C GLY A 342 -36.52 12.86 15.35
N GLY A 343 -35.39 12.15 15.36
CA GLY A 343 -34.05 12.75 15.34
C GLY A 343 -33.63 13.34 16.68
N ASP A 344 -32.50 14.05 16.69
CA ASP A 344 -31.95 14.79 17.85
C ASP A 344 -31.97 14.02 19.18
N GLN A 345 -31.55 12.74 19.16
CA GLN A 345 -31.56 11.90 20.35
C GLN A 345 -30.48 10.81 20.32
N VAL A 346 -30.28 10.20 21.49
CA VAL A 346 -29.35 9.10 21.70
C VAL A 346 -30.12 7.80 21.93
N SER A 347 -29.77 6.77 21.18
CA SER A 347 -30.30 5.41 21.33
C SER A 347 -29.16 4.42 21.58
N THR A 348 -29.45 3.35 22.31
CA THR A 348 -28.46 2.33 22.69
C THR A 348 -28.91 0.95 22.29
N ASN A 349 -27.98 0.11 21.85
CA ASN A 349 -28.19 -1.31 21.65
C ASN A 349 -27.11 -2.11 22.40
N LEU A 350 -27.51 -3.20 23.04
CA LEU A 350 -26.62 -4.10 23.77
C LEU A 350 -26.27 -5.27 22.86
N LEU A 351 -24.98 -5.55 22.68
CA LEU A 351 -24.56 -6.82 22.08
C LEU A 351 -24.80 -7.92 23.11
N SER A 352 -25.87 -8.69 22.93
CA SER A 352 -26.15 -9.86 23.76
C SER A 352 -25.07 -10.92 23.56
N HIS A 353 -24.51 -11.43 24.65
CA HIS A 353 -23.61 -12.58 24.64
C HIS A 353 -24.32 -13.79 23.98
N HIS A 354 -23.70 -14.35 22.94
CA HIS A 354 -23.96 -15.72 22.53
C HIS A 354 -22.90 -16.64 23.11
#